data_AF-A0A939WSF1-F1
#
_entry.id   AF-A0A939WSF1-F1
#
_cell.length_a   1.000
_cell.length_b   1.000
_cell.length_c   1.000
_cell.angle_alpha   90.00
_cell.angle_beta   90.00
_cell.angle_gamma   90.00
#
_symmetry.space_group_name_H-M   'P 1'
#
loop_
_entity.id
_entity.type
_entity.pdbx_description
1 polymer ?
#
loop_
_entity_poly.entity_id
_entity_poly.type
_entity_poly.pdbx_seq_one_letter_code
_entity_poly.pdbx_strand_id
1 'polypeptide(L)'
;MRRGFTIIELVMVIAIMGILLGIVTTAAAGAIRQARIRKAEACCKVVQAAFETYYAQKGEWPGGIESKITGDKANNEGKEYRSDTDVYVLDPGDVDDMMRDILREYKKGNPCLDISGLFVSRYDGRAGTRQLGMDFMTAIRGTKKDANGQKMTTAQMHFGYPESSHGYFRHFKVVYSKPTDQMKVSTQ
;
A
#
# COMPACT_ATOMS: atom_id res chain seq x y z
N MET A 1 -30.71 -27.50 49.55
CA MET A 1 -29.40 -26.93 49.93
C MET A 1 -28.77 -26.32 48.68
N ARG A 2 -28.57 -24.99 48.64
CA ARG A 2 -27.85 -24.34 47.52
C ARG A 2 -26.36 -24.48 47.79
N ARG A 3 -25.64 -25.24 46.96
CA ARG A 3 -24.18 -25.29 47.00
C ARG A 3 -23.67 -23.91 46.56
N GLY A 4 -23.08 -23.17 47.49
CA GLY A 4 -22.40 -21.90 47.20
C GLY A 4 -21.09 -22.18 46.48
N PHE A 5 -20.75 -21.33 45.51
CA PHE A 5 -19.46 -21.37 44.81
C PHE A 5 -18.33 -21.04 45.81
N THR A 6 -17.23 -21.78 45.75
CA THR A 6 -16.10 -21.52 46.66
C THR A 6 -15.26 -20.35 46.15
N ILE A 7 -14.74 -19.52 47.05
CA ILE A 7 -13.84 -18.40 46.68
C ILE A 7 -12.58 -18.95 45.99
N ILE A 8 -12.09 -20.11 46.44
CA ILE A 8 -10.90 -20.74 45.87
C ILE A 8 -11.12 -21.17 44.40
N GLU A 9 -12.32 -21.64 44.04
CA GLU A 9 -12.66 -21.92 42.63
C GLU A 9 -12.56 -20.67 41.77
N LEU A 10 -13.09 -19.54 42.23
CA LEU A 10 -13.04 -18.31 41.45
C LEU A 10 -11.60 -17.79 41.31
N VAL A 11 -10.81 -17.87 42.38
CA VAL A 11 -9.41 -17.39 42.38
C VAL A 11 -8.52 -18.24 41.46
N MET A 12 -8.68 -19.57 41.46
CA MET A 12 -7.92 -20.44 40.56
C MET A 12 -8.27 -20.19 39.09
N VAL A 13 -9.54 -19.93 38.77
CA VAL A 13 -9.99 -19.67 37.40
C VAL A 13 -9.39 -18.38 36.85
N ILE A 14 -9.44 -17.28 37.60
CA ILE A 14 -8.84 -16.01 37.15
C ILE A 14 -7.31 -16.11 37.06
N ALA A 15 -6.67 -16.90 37.92
CA ALA A 15 -5.23 -17.14 37.86
C ALA A 15 -4.83 -17.87 36.56
N ILE A 16 -5.55 -18.94 36.20
CA ILE A 16 -5.32 -19.67 34.94
C ILE A 16 -5.66 -18.80 33.72
N MET A 17 -6.77 -18.05 33.77
CA MET A 17 -7.12 -17.09 32.71
C MET A 17 -6.03 -16.04 32.50
N GLY A 18 -5.41 -15.52 33.58
CA GLY A 18 -4.30 -14.57 33.48
C GLY A 18 -3.09 -15.13 32.72
N ILE A 19 -2.70 -16.39 33.01
CA ILE A 19 -1.59 -17.06 32.32
C ILE A 19 -1.93 -17.25 30.84
N LEU A 20 -3.14 -17.74 30.53
CA LEU A 20 -3.57 -17.97 29.15
C LEU A 20 -3.61 -16.66 28.34
N LEU A 21 -4.15 -15.58 28.92
CA LEU A 21 -4.21 -14.27 28.27
C LEU A 21 -2.82 -13.71 27.96
N GLY A 22 -1.84 -13.91 28.83
CA GLY A 22 -0.45 -13.50 28.59
C GLY A 22 0.16 -14.15 27.35
N ILE A 23 -0.01 -15.46 27.19
CA ILE A 23 0.52 -16.23 26.05
C ILE A 23 -0.21 -15.84 24.75
N VAL A 24 -1.54 -15.74 24.79
CA VAL A 24 -2.36 -15.40 23.61
C VAL A 24 -2.02 -14.01 23.07
N THR A 25 -1.80 -13.04 23.94
CA THR A 25 -1.54 -11.65 23.55
C THR A 25 -0.25 -11.51 22.71
N THR A 26 0.83 -12.16 23.12
CA THR A 26 2.12 -12.08 22.41
C THR A 26 2.08 -12.82 21.07
N ALA A 27 1.45 -14.00 21.03
CA ALA A 27 1.24 -14.75 19.80
C ALA A 27 0.37 -13.98 18.78
N ALA A 28 -0.71 -13.35 19.24
CA ALA A 28 -1.60 -12.56 18.40
C ALA A 28 -0.89 -11.35 17.79
N ALA A 29 -0.08 -10.63 18.57
CA ALA A 29 0.68 -9.49 18.08
C ALA A 29 1.67 -9.89 16.95
N GLY A 30 2.36 -11.02 17.11
CA GLY A 30 3.25 -11.58 16.08
C GLY A 30 2.50 -11.98 14.81
N ALA A 31 1.37 -12.68 14.95
CA ALA A 31 0.53 -13.10 13.83
C ALA A 31 0.00 -11.90 13.02
N ILE A 32 -0.46 -10.85 13.71
CA ILE A 32 -0.94 -9.61 13.07
C ILE A 32 0.19 -8.93 12.29
N ARG A 33 1.39 -8.81 12.87
CA ARG A 33 2.56 -8.24 12.19
C ARG A 33 2.91 -9.04 10.93
N GLN A 34 2.94 -10.37 11.01
CA GLN A 34 3.22 -11.21 9.86
C GLN A 34 2.16 -11.09 8.76
N ALA A 35 0.88 -10.99 9.15
CA ALA A 35 -0.21 -10.76 8.21
C ALA A 35 -0.05 -9.42 7.47
N ARG A 36 0.40 -8.36 8.17
CA ARG A 36 0.68 -7.05 7.56
C ARG A 36 1.85 -7.11 6.57
N ILE A 37 2.93 -7.81 6.92
CA ILE A 37 4.09 -8.02 6.01
C ILE A 37 3.62 -8.72 4.73
N ARG A 38 2.90 -9.83 4.87
CA ARG A 38 2.36 -10.58 3.72
C ARG A 38 1.41 -9.74 2.87
N LYS A 39 0.57 -8.90 3.51
CA LYS A 39 -0.31 -7.97 2.79
C LYS A 39 0.48 -6.95 2.00
N ALA A 40 1.52 -6.35 2.59
CA ALA A 40 2.38 -5.39 1.89
C ALA A 40 3.09 -6.02 0.68
N GLU A 41 3.67 -7.21 0.86
CA GLU A 41 4.31 -7.97 -0.23
C GLU A 41 3.32 -8.33 -1.34
N ALA A 42 2.10 -8.75 -0.99
CA ALA A 42 1.06 -9.02 -1.96
C ALA A 42 0.64 -7.77 -2.73
N CYS A 43 0.50 -6.62 -2.05
CA CYS A 43 0.21 -5.34 -2.70
C CYS A 43 1.31 -4.97 -3.71
N CYS A 44 2.60 -5.11 -3.35
CA CYS A 44 3.70 -4.87 -4.28
C CYS A 44 3.64 -5.77 -5.53
N LYS A 45 3.35 -7.07 -5.35
CA LYS A 45 3.22 -8.01 -6.47
C LYS A 45 2.06 -7.68 -7.40
N VAL A 46 0.90 -7.30 -6.85
CA VAL A 46 -0.27 -6.89 -7.63
C VAL A 46 0.04 -5.67 -8.47
N VAL A 47 0.71 -4.67 -7.90
CA VAL A 47 1.10 -3.44 -8.62
C VAL A 47 2.18 -3.72 -9.66
N GLN A 48 3.19 -4.53 -9.33
CA GLN A 48 4.23 -4.91 -10.28
C GLN A 48 3.63 -5.64 -11.50
N ALA A 49 2.77 -6.64 -11.27
CA ALA A 49 2.10 -7.37 -12.34
C ALA A 49 1.23 -6.45 -13.21
N ALA A 50 0.63 -5.41 -12.62
CA ALA A 50 -0.16 -4.43 -13.36
C ALA A 50 0.69 -3.53 -14.26
N PHE A 51 1.87 -3.11 -13.80
CA PHE A 51 2.83 -2.38 -14.64
C PHE A 51 3.32 -3.25 -15.80
N GLU A 52 3.72 -4.49 -15.52
CA GLU A 52 4.16 -5.44 -16.55
C GLU A 52 3.06 -5.74 -17.58
N THR A 53 1.82 -5.94 -17.12
CA THR A 53 0.66 -6.17 -18.00
C THR A 53 0.34 -4.95 -18.85
N TYR A 54 0.42 -3.75 -18.28
CA TYR A 54 0.21 -2.51 -19.02
C TYR A 54 1.25 -2.34 -20.13
N TYR A 55 2.53 -2.53 -19.79
CA TYR A 55 3.63 -2.48 -20.75
C TYR A 55 3.47 -3.54 -21.85
N ALA A 56 3.10 -4.78 -21.50
CA ALA A 56 2.85 -5.84 -22.49
C ALA A 56 1.71 -5.51 -23.48
N GLN A 57 0.72 -4.71 -23.06
CA GLN A 57 -0.41 -4.34 -23.92
C GLN A 57 -0.16 -3.09 -24.77
N LYS A 58 0.55 -2.09 -24.23
CA LYS A 58 0.73 -0.79 -24.89
C LYS A 58 2.13 -0.55 -25.46
N GLY A 59 3.12 -1.33 -25.02
CA GLY A 59 4.53 -1.15 -25.38
C GLY A 59 5.21 0.05 -24.71
N GLU A 60 4.55 0.66 -23.72
CA GLU A 60 5.07 1.80 -22.96
C GLU A 60 4.71 1.64 -21.48
N TRP A 61 5.56 2.11 -20.58
CA TRP A 61 5.23 2.18 -19.15
C TRP A 61 4.13 3.23 -18.88
N PRO A 62 3.22 3.00 -17.91
CA PRO A 62 2.14 3.95 -17.61
C PRO A 62 2.70 5.30 -17.13
N GLY A 63 1.88 6.37 -17.18
CA GLY A 63 2.30 7.72 -16.77
C GLY A 63 3.30 8.41 -17.69
N GLY A 64 3.63 7.81 -18.85
CA GLY A 64 4.58 8.37 -19.81
C GLY A 64 5.99 8.52 -19.24
N ILE A 65 6.37 7.69 -18.27
CA ILE A 65 7.59 7.87 -17.47
C ILE A 65 8.86 7.80 -18.33
N GLU A 66 8.86 7.03 -19.41
CA GLU A 66 9.99 6.95 -20.34
C GLU A 66 10.35 8.32 -20.92
N SER A 67 9.34 9.15 -21.23
CA SER A 67 9.55 10.53 -21.68
C SER A 67 10.08 11.45 -20.58
N LYS A 68 9.66 11.24 -19.32
CA LYS A 68 10.12 12.01 -18.16
C LYS A 68 11.55 11.65 -17.77
N ILE A 69 11.95 10.40 -17.99
CA ILE A 69 13.28 9.85 -17.66
C ILE A 69 14.28 10.12 -18.79
N THR A 70 13.84 10.06 -20.05
CA THR A 70 14.66 10.32 -21.25
C THR A 70 14.70 11.80 -21.61
N GLY A 71 13.72 12.58 -21.15
CA GLY A 71 13.65 14.03 -21.33
C GLY A 71 14.86 14.73 -20.72
N ASP A 72 15.63 15.35 -21.59
CA ASP A 72 16.70 16.27 -21.25
C ASP A 72 16.25 17.27 -20.17
N LYS A 73 17.13 17.57 -19.22
CA LYS A 73 16.83 18.43 -18.08
C LYS A 73 16.38 19.81 -18.54
N ALA A 74 15.10 20.12 -18.40
CA ALA A 74 14.62 21.49 -18.59
C ALA A 74 13.40 21.80 -17.71
N ASN A 75 13.51 21.60 -16.40
CA ASN A 75 12.82 22.48 -15.47
C ASN A 75 13.59 22.60 -14.14
N ASN A 76 14.00 23.84 -13.92
CA ASN A 76 14.65 24.39 -12.75
C ASN A 76 13.91 24.04 -11.46
N GLU A 77 14.44 23.08 -10.70
CA GLU A 77 14.47 23.05 -9.23
C GLU A 77 15.48 21.96 -8.86
N GLY A 78 16.61 22.36 -8.27
CA GLY A 78 17.81 21.54 -8.10
C GLY A 78 17.62 20.25 -7.32
N LYS A 79 17.21 19.19 -8.01
CA LYS A 79 17.53 17.81 -7.65
C LYS A 79 18.22 17.15 -8.84
N GLU A 80 19.52 17.35 -8.87
CA GLU A 80 20.40 16.60 -9.75
C GLU A 80 20.33 15.12 -9.35
N TYR A 81 19.50 14.32 -10.03
CA TYR A 81 19.65 12.86 -10.04
C TYR A 81 20.94 12.54 -10.81
N ARG A 82 22.09 12.78 -10.19
CA ARG A 82 23.36 12.18 -10.56
C ARG A 82 23.30 10.74 -10.06
N SER A 83 22.84 9.84 -10.90
CA SER A 83 23.07 8.41 -10.70
C SER A 83 24.00 7.94 -11.80
N ASP A 84 25.21 7.54 -11.40
CA ASP A 84 26.26 6.86 -12.16
C ASP A 84 25.81 5.45 -12.62
N THR A 85 24.51 5.22 -12.69
CA THR A 85 23.87 3.95 -13.01
C THR A 85 22.49 4.31 -13.53
N ASP A 86 22.13 3.78 -14.71
CA ASP A 86 20.89 3.97 -15.46
C ASP A 86 19.60 3.44 -14.75
N VAL A 87 19.52 3.67 -13.44
CA VAL A 87 18.48 3.21 -12.52
C VAL A 87 17.85 4.44 -11.87
N TYR A 88 16.53 4.58 -12.05
CA TYR A 88 15.74 5.74 -11.65
C TYR A 88 14.74 5.34 -10.56
N VAL A 89 14.76 6.04 -9.43
CA VAL A 89 13.76 5.87 -8.36
C VAL A 89 12.64 6.87 -8.62
N LEU A 90 11.41 6.40 -8.83
CA LEU A 90 10.27 7.25 -9.13
C LEU A 90 9.77 7.96 -7.87
N ASP A 91 9.33 9.21 -8.04
CA ASP A 91 8.63 9.94 -7.00
C ASP A 91 7.25 9.32 -6.74
N PRO A 92 6.74 9.33 -5.48
CA PRO A 92 5.44 8.75 -5.16
C PRO A 92 4.27 9.35 -5.96
N GLY A 93 4.37 10.62 -6.34
CA GLY A 93 3.35 11.29 -7.16
C GLY A 93 3.29 10.72 -8.58
N ASP A 94 4.44 10.44 -9.20
CA ASP A 94 4.48 9.80 -10.52
C ASP A 94 3.87 8.40 -10.45
N VAL A 95 4.18 7.64 -9.40
CA VAL A 95 3.60 6.30 -9.19
C VAL A 95 2.07 6.37 -9.03
N ASP A 96 1.56 7.38 -8.34
CA ASP A 96 0.11 7.60 -8.20
C ASP A 96 -0.54 7.91 -9.56
N ASP A 97 0.12 8.69 -10.42
CA ASP A 97 -0.34 8.98 -11.79
C ASP A 97 -0.32 7.73 -12.67
N MET A 98 0.73 6.91 -12.58
CA MET A 98 0.81 5.62 -13.27
C MET A 98 -0.36 4.70 -12.88
N MET A 99 -0.62 4.59 -11.58
CA MET A 99 -1.74 3.78 -11.08
C MET A 99 -3.09 4.31 -11.56
N ARG A 100 -3.24 5.63 -11.69
CA ARG A 100 -4.46 6.23 -12.24
C ARG A 100 -4.65 5.91 -13.70
N ASP A 101 -3.59 5.89 -14.49
CA ASP A 101 -3.67 5.50 -15.90
C ASP A 101 -4.11 4.05 -16.05
N ILE A 102 -3.54 3.15 -15.25
CA ILE A 102 -3.96 1.74 -15.22
C ILE A 102 -5.43 1.62 -14.82
N LEU A 103 -5.88 2.37 -13.82
CA LEU A 103 -7.28 2.38 -13.40
C LEU A 103 -8.22 2.98 -14.45
N ARG A 104 -7.76 3.93 -15.26
CA ARG A 104 -8.52 4.44 -16.41
C ARG A 104 -8.69 3.34 -17.46
N GLU A 105 -7.64 2.59 -17.77
CA GLU A 105 -7.72 1.45 -18.70
C GLU A 105 -8.61 0.33 -18.16
N TYR A 106 -8.53 0.05 -16.86
CA TYR A 106 -9.45 -0.87 -16.19
C TYR A 106 -10.91 -0.47 -16.40
N LYS A 107 -11.25 0.81 -16.21
CA LYS A 107 -12.62 1.32 -16.42
C LYS A 107 -13.08 1.25 -17.88
N LYS A 108 -12.17 1.25 -18.85
CA LYS A 108 -12.49 1.09 -20.27
C LYS A 108 -12.76 -0.38 -20.66
N GLY A 109 -12.51 -1.34 -19.75
CA GLY A 109 -12.78 -2.76 -19.97
C GLY A 109 -11.54 -3.63 -20.12
N ASN A 110 -10.33 -3.09 -19.95
CA ASN A 110 -9.08 -3.86 -20.00
C ASN A 110 -8.58 -4.14 -18.57
N PRO A 111 -8.82 -5.33 -18.00
CA PRO A 111 -8.43 -5.64 -16.64
C PRO A 111 -6.91 -5.88 -16.55
N CYS A 112 -6.13 -4.81 -16.48
CA CYS A 112 -4.68 -4.89 -16.27
C CYS A 112 -4.29 -5.02 -14.79
N LEU A 113 -5.27 -4.98 -13.87
CA LEU A 113 -5.04 -4.87 -12.43
C LEU A 113 -6.15 -5.54 -11.63
N ASP A 114 -5.77 -6.37 -10.65
CA ASP A 114 -6.70 -6.79 -9.59
C ASP A 114 -6.82 -5.68 -8.55
N ILE A 115 -7.96 -5.03 -8.58
CA ILE A 115 -8.30 -3.89 -7.72
C ILE A 115 -8.52 -4.30 -6.26
N SER A 116 -8.85 -5.57 -6.00
CA SER A 116 -9.23 -6.06 -4.66
C SER A 116 -8.06 -6.01 -3.67
N GLY A 117 -6.83 -6.10 -4.18
CA GLY A 117 -5.60 -6.04 -3.40
C GLY A 117 -5.03 -4.63 -3.20
N LEU A 118 -5.67 -3.60 -3.76
CA LEU A 118 -5.15 -2.24 -3.68
C LEU A 118 -5.46 -1.59 -2.33
N PHE A 119 -4.46 -0.88 -1.83
CA PHE A 119 -4.54 -0.12 -0.59
C PHE A 119 -4.26 1.35 -0.89
N VAL A 120 -5.10 2.23 -0.34
CA VAL A 120 -5.09 3.66 -0.66
C VAL A 120 -5.23 4.53 0.57
N SER A 121 -4.78 5.78 0.43
CA SER A 121 -4.94 6.83 1.43
C SER A 121 -5.40 8.13 0.78
N ARG A 122 -6.01 8.98 1.59
CA ARG A 122 -6.39 10.35 1.22
C ARG A 122 -5.20 11.31 1.30
N TYR A 123 -4.25 11.01 2.17
CA TYR A 123 -3.11 11.87 2.46
C TYR A 123 -1.83 11.16 2.08
N ASP A 124 -0.83 11.95 1.70
CA ASP A 124 0.54 11.50 1.42
C ASP A 124 1.10 10.71 2.61
N GLY A 125 1.58 9.50 2.31
CA GLY A 125 2.06 8.49 3.24
C GLY A 125 3.55 8.59 3.55
N ARG A 126 4.13 9.79 3.64
CA ARG A 126 5.56 9.96 3.95
C ARG A 126 5.97 9.23 5.23
N ALA A 127 7.19 8.72 5.27
CA ALA A 127 7.76 8.09 6.46
C ALA A 127 7.62 9.00 7.70
N GLY A 128 7.16 8.42 8.81
CA GLY A 128 6.91 9.16 10.06
C GLY A 128 5.50 9.74 10.20
N THR A 129 4.71 9.82 9.13
CA THR A 129 3.29 10.19 9.24
C THR A 129 2.46 9.03 9.78
N ARG A 130 1.41 9.34 10.55
CA ARG A 130 0.49 8.36 11.17
C ARG A 130 -0.81 8.24 10.35
N GLN A 131 -0.69 8.21 9.03
CA GLN A 131 -1.86 8.14 8.14
C GLN A 131 -2.40 6.72 8.07
N LEU A 132 -3.72 6.58 8.21
CA LEU A 132 -4.40 5.31 8.03
C LEU A 132 -4.87 5.19 6.58
N GLY A 133 -4.48 4.10 5.93
CA GLY A 133 -5.04 3.75 4.63
C GLY A 133 -6.29 2.90 4.77
N MET A 134 -6.91 2.60 3.64
CA MET A 134 -8.08 1.75 3.53
C MET A 134 -8.01 0.94 2.23
N ASP A 135 -8.75 -0.17 2.20
CA ASP A 135 -8.85 -0.97 0.98
C ASP A 135 -9.58 -0.17 -0.11
N PHE A 136 -9.07 -0.23 -1.33
CA PHE A 136 -9.55 0.59 -2.43
C PHE A 136 -11.01 0.34 -2.79
N MET A 137 -11.47 -0.91 -2.71
CA MET A 137 -12.88 -1.25 -2.92
C MET A 137 -13.78 -0.54 -1.90
N THR A 138 -13.34 -0.42 -0.65
CA THR A 138 -14.06 0.33 0.39
C THR A 138 -14.05 1.84 0.10
N ALA A 139 -12.97 2.34 -0.50
CA ALA A 139 -12.82 3.75 -0.87
C ALA A 139 -13.75 4.13 -2.03
N ILE A 140 -13.84 3.30 -3.07
CA ILE A 140 -14.74 3.53 -4.22
C ILE A 140 -16.21 3.36 -3.84
N ARG A 141 -16.54 2.40 -2.97
CA ARG A 141 -17.94 2.18 -2.52
C ARG A 141 -18.50 3.34 -1.69
N GLY A 142 -17.68 4.35 -1.35
CA GLY A 142 -18.16 5.63 -0.81
C GLY A 142 -18.54 5.62 0.67
N THR A 143 -18.04 4.64 1.44
CA THR A 143 -18.44 4.46 2.85
C THR A 143 -17.87 5.52 3.80
N LYS A 144 -16.80 6.22 3.41
CA LYS A 144 -16.25 7.37 4.16
C LYS A 144 -16.27 8.62 3.28
N LYS A 145 -17.05 9.62 3.73
CA LYS A 145 -17.04 10.98 3.19
C LYS A 145 -15.89 11.76 3.84
N ASP A 146 -15.37 12.73 3.12
CA ASP A 146 -14.42 13.71 3.66
C ASP A 146 -14.98 14.44 4.90
N ALA A 147 -14.11 15.12 5.68
CA ALA A 147 -14.50 16.15 6.64
C ALA A 147 -15.41 17.23 6.01
N ASN A 148 -15.29 17.44 4.69
CA ASN A 148 -16.13 18.32 3.88
C ASN A 148 -17.29 17.61 3.16
N GLY A 149 -17.60 16.35 3.48
CA GLY A 149 -18.73 15.62 2.92
C GLY A 149 -18.59 15.15 1.46
N GLN A 150 -17.46 15.40 0.79
CA GLN A 150 -17.23 14.95 -0.58
C GLN A 150 -16.97 13.45 -0.67
N LYS A 151 -17.58 12.82 -1.69
CA LYS A 151 -17.30 11.43 -2.08
C LYS A 151 -15.90 11.35 -2.67
N MET A 152 -15.13 10.34 -2.25
CA MET A 152 -13.74 10.19 -2.67
C MET A 152 -13.68 9.91 -4.17
N THR A 153 -13.05 10.79 -4.94
CA THR A 153 -12.75 10.53 -6.35
C THR A 153 -11.39 9.85 -6.46
N THR A 154 -11.21 8.94 -7.41
CA THR A 154 -9.92 8.26 -7.67
C THR A 154 -8.77 9.26 -7.86
N ALA A 155 -9.08 10.49 -8.27
CA ALA A 155 -8.13 11.57 -8.50
C ALA A 155 -7.54 12.20 -7.20
N GLN A 156 -8.04 11.83 -6.02
CA GLN A 156 -7.51 12.32 -4.74
C GLN A 156 -6.93 11.19 -3.88
N MET A 157 -6.80 9.98 -4.45
CA MET A 157 -6.28 8.82 -3.76
C MET A 157 -4.79 8.66 -4.05
N HIS A 158 -4.04 8.36 -3.00
CA HIS A 158 -2.67 7.90 -3.03
C HIS A 158 -2.64 6.38 -2.94
N PHE A 159 -1.76 5.73 -3.69
CA PHE A 159 -1.62 4.28 -3.77
C PHE A 159 -0.39 3.81 -3.00
N GLY A 160 -0.56 2.72 -2.27
CA GLY A 160 0.47 2.26 -1.34
C GLY A 160 0.13 0.94 -0.69
N TYR A 161 0.76 0.70 0.45
CA TYR A 161 0.60 -0.52 1.23
C TYR A 161 0.52 -0.20 2.73
N PRO A 162 -0.03 -1.13 3.55
CA PRO A 162 -0.02 -0.98 5.00
C PRO A 162 1.35 -1.37 5.58
N GLU A 163 1.97 -0.48 6.33
CA GLU A 163 3.23 -0.69 7.02
C GLU A 163 3.14 -1.84 8.06
N SER A 164 4.17 -2.68 8.11
CA SER A 164 4.22 -3.87 8.96
C SER A 164 4.10 -3.58 10.46
N SER A 165 4.60 -2.42 10.92
CA SER A 165 4.66 -2.10 12.36
C SER A 165 3.31 -1.65 12.90
N HIS A 166 2.77 -0.55 12.38
CA HIS A 166 1.54 0.06 12.89
C HIS A 166 0.33 -0.04 11.94
N GLY A 167 0.53 -0.51 10.70
CA GLY A 167 -0.51 -0.52 9.68
C GLY A 167 -0.78 0.84 9.04
N TYR A 168 0.12 1.82 9.25
CA TYR A 168 0.02 3.12 8.56
C TYR A 168 0.22 2.96 7.07
N PHE A 169 -0.36 3.87 6.30
CA PHE A 169 -0.19 3.92 4.86
C PHE A 169 1.22 4.41 4.49
N ARG A 170 1.85 3.70 3.56
CA ARG A 170 3.14 4.04 2.95
C ARG A 170 3.06 3.92 1.44
N HIS A 171 3.72 4.81 0.72
CA HIS A 171 3.83 4.72 -0.73
C HIS A 171 4.74 3.59 -1.15
N PHE A 172 4.48 3.01 -2.31
CA PHE A 172 5.42 2.09 -2.94
C PHE A 172 6.73 2.77 -3.28
N LYS A 173 7.84 2.03 -3.16
CA LYS A 173 9.10 2.41 -3.76
C LYS A 173 9.19 1.73 -5.12
N VAL A 174 9.19 2.52 -6.18
CA VAL A 174 9.26 2.00 -7.56
C VAL A 174 10.59 2.42 -8.17
N VAL A 175 11.30 1.44 -8.73
CA VAL A 175 12.60 1.64 -9.34
C VAL A 175 12.54 1.15 -10.78
N TYR A 176 12.88 2.03 -11.71
CA TYR A 176 12.99 1.72 -13.13
C TYR A 176 14.47 1.56 -13.51
N SER A 177 14.78 0.52 -14.25
CA SER A 177 16.14 0.23 -14.74
C SER A 177 16.11 0.23 -16.26
N LYS A 178 16.73 1.25 -16.88
CA LYS A 178 16.83 1.40 -18.33
C LYS A 178 17.63 0.29 -19.04
N PRO A 179 18.75 -0.26 -18.51
CA PRO A 179 19.51 -1.29 -19.25
C PRO A 179 18.73 -2.60 -19.38
N THR A 180 17.83 -2.88 -18.44
CA THR A 180 16.99 -4.08 -18.45
C THR A 180 15.57 -3.81 -18.94
N ASP A 181 15.20 -2.54 -19.12
CA ASP A 181 13.82 -2.07 -19.30
C ASP A 181 12.85 -2.76 -18.33
N GLN A 182 13.15 -2.64 -17.03
CA GLN A 182 12.37 -3.30 -15.98
C GLN A 182 11.98 -2.33 -14.88
N MET A 183 10.76 -2.51 -14.38
CA MET A 183 10.26 -1.80 -13.22
C MET A 183 10.10 -2.73 -12.03
N LYS A 184 10.67 -2.34 -10.89
CA LYS A 184 10.60 -3.10 -9.64
C LYS A 184 9.85 -2.32 -8.58
N VAL A 185 8.86 -2.96 -7.96
CA VAL A 185 8.06 -2.39 -6.88
C VAL A 185 8.47 -3.03 -5.56
N SER A 186 8.79 -2.22 -4.57
CA SER A 186 9.11 -2.68 -3.22
C SER A 186 8.46 -1.82 -2.15
N THR A 187 8.50 -2.30 -0.92
CA THR A 187 8.23 -1.46 0.25
C THR A 187 9.40 -0.47 0.45
N GLN A 188 9.11 0.68 1.06
CA GLN A 188 10.10 1.62 1.58
C GLN A 188 10.84 1.05 2.79
#